data_AF-V9L8I7-F1
#
_entry.id   AF-V9L8I7-F1
#
_cell.length_a   1.000
_cell.length_b   1.000
_cell.length_c   1.000
_cell.angle_alpha   90.00
_cell.angle_beta   90.00
_cell.angle_gamma   90.00
#
_symmetry.space_group_name_H-M   'P 1'
#
loop_
_entity.id
_entity.type
_entity.pdbx_description
1 polymer ?
#
loop_
_entity_poly.entity_id
_entity_poly.type
_entity_poly.pdbx_seq_one_letter_code
_entity_poly.pdbx_strand_id
1 'polypeptide(L)'
;MKSVVERMKNLAGQVVIEANQNGKMNLKINTDLVTVTTHFKDLGNPPWVEEEAPVGFSQMRDPENMAEATVDIKRLMQFLAGQQVNPSKAICNIVSKKLVHFVLLHEDVSLQYFIPAIA
;
A
#
# COMPACT_ATOMS: atom_id res chain seq x y z
N MET A 1 -1.83 6.41 -9.03
CA MET A 1 -2.45 6.24 -7.68
C MET A 1 -3.18 7.51 -7.19
N LYS A 2 -2.53 8.69 -7.17
CA LYS A 2 -3.12 9.95 -6.67
C LYS A 2 -4.54 10.25 -7.18
N SER A 3 -4.76 10.21 -8.49
CA SER A 3 -6.06 10.48 -9.13
C SER A 3 -7.18 9.53 -8.69
N VAL A 4 -6.84 8.27 -8.37
CA VAL A 4 -7.80 7.26 -7.89
C VAL A 4 -8.22 7.58 -6.47
N VAL A 5 -7.25 7.82 -5.58
CA VAL A 5 -7.52 8.18 -4.17
C VAL A 5 -8.30 9.49 -4.08
N GLU A 6 -8.05 10.43 -5.00
CA GLU A 6 -8.79 11.68 -5.08
C GLU A 6 -10.26 11.53 -5.48
N ARG A 7 -10.61 10.51 -6.27
CA ARG A 7 -12.01 10.19 -6.55
C ARG A 7 -12.63 9.41 -5.38
N MET A 8 -11.89 8.46 -4.82
CA MET A 8 -12.34 7.61 -3.71
C MET A 8 -12.63 8.38 -2.42
N LYS A 9 -11.89 9.46 -2.11
CA LYS A 9 -12.13 10.26 -0.89
C LYS A 9 -13.52 10.89 -0.83
N ASN A 10 -14.15 11.10 -1.99
CA ASN A 10 -15.48 11.70 -2.07
C ASN A 10 -16.58 10.66 -1.80
N LEU A 11 -16.23 9.37 -1.81
CA LEU A 11 -17.14 8.24 -1.62
C LEU A 11 -17.02 7.66 -0.21
N ALA A 12 -15.81 7.52 0.33
CA ALA A 12 -15.57 6.96 1.65
C ALA A 12 -14.49 7.73 2.42
N GLY A 13 -14.55 7.70 3.76
CA GLY A 13 -13.52 8.26 4.64
C GLY A 13 -12.33 7.31 4.89
N GLN A 14 -12.47 6.04 4.52
CA GLN A 14 -11.48 4.99 4.74
C GLN A 14 -11.23 4.21 3.46
N VAL A 15 -10.01 3.66 3.33
CA VAL A 15 -9.60 2.80 2.22
C VAL A 15 -8.84 1.61 2.76
N VAL A 16 -9.16 0.42 2.26
CA VAL A 16 -8.40 -0.79 2.49
C VAL A 16 -7.32 -0.88 1.42
N ILE A 17 -6.08 -0.95 1.86
CA ILE A 17 -4.92 -1.18 1.01
C ILE A 17 -4.52 -2.64 1.20
N GLU A 18 -4.47 -3.39 0.12
CA GLU A 18 -4.03 -4.78 0.14
C GLU A 18 -2.95 -5.01 -0.90
N ALA A 19 -1.98 -5.88 -0.59
CA ALA A 19 -0.95 -6.29 -1.54
C ALA A 19 -0.49 -7.72 -1.21
N ASN A 20 -0.01 -8.42 -2.23
CA ASN A 20 0.57 -9.74 -2.09
C ASN A 20 2.05 -9.76 -2.53
N GLN A 21 2.68 -10.92 -2.43
CA GLN A 21 4.07 -11.12 -2.85
C GLN A 21 4.20 -11.55 -4.31
N ASN A 22 3.14 -11.38 -5.11
CA ASN A 22 3.11 -11.66 -6.54
C ASN A 22 2.75 -10.42 -7.38
N GLY A 23 3.13 -9.23 -6.89
CA GLY A 23 3.07 -8.00 -7.69
C GLY A 23 1.66 -7.46 -7.90
N LYS A 24 0.71 -7.86 -7.04
CA LYS A 24 -0.67 -7.35 -7.05
C LYS A 24 -0.89 -6.47 -5.83
N MET A 25 -1.48 -5.30 -6.04
CA MET A 25 -1.91 -4.39 -4.99
C MET A 25 -3.30 -3.86 -5.34
N ASN A 26 -4.20 -3.78 -4.37
CA ASN A 26 -5.54 -3.22 -4.59
C ASN A 26 -5.84 -2.11 -3.58
N LEU A 27 -6.65 -1.15 -4.03
CA LEU A 27 -7.29 -0.14 -3.20
C LEU A 27 -8.79 -0.39 -3.22
N LYS A 28 -9.37 -0.64 -2.04
CA LYS A 28 -10.80 -0.92 -1.89
C LYS A 28 -11.44 0.14 -1.00
N ILE A 29 -12.58 0.64 -1.43
CA ILE A 29 -13.50 1.39 -0.59
C ILE A 29 -14.83 0.67 -0.56
N ASN A 30 -15.45 0.62 0.61
CA ASN A 30 -16.76 0.02 0.80
C ASN A 30 -17.67 0.98 1.57
N THR A 31 -18.87 1.18 1.03
CA THR A 31 -19.93 2.01 1.61
C THR A 31 -21.25 1.28 1.47
N ASP A 32 -22.32 1.79 2.08
CA ASP A 32 -23.64 1.15 2.01
C ASP A 32 -24.24 1.11 0.60
N LEU A 33 -23.78 2.00 -0.30
CA LEU A 33 -24.32 2.14 -1.66
C LEU A 33 -23.41 1.55 -2.74
N VAL A 34 -22.09 1.63 -2.55
CA VAL A 34 -21.11 1.26 -3.58
C VAL A 34 -19.84 0.68 -2.97
N THR A 35 -19.31 -0.35 -3.64
CA THR A 35 -17.97 -0.88 -3.44
C THR A 35 -17.14 -0.54 -4.67
N VAL A 36 -15.97 0.07 -4.47
CA VAL A 36 -15.03 0.39 -5.56
C VAL A 36 -13.69 -0.26 -5.26
N THR A 37 -13.22 -1.08 -6.19
CA THR A 37 -11.90 -1.71 -6.12
C THR A 37 -11.07 -1.28 -7.31
N THR A 38 -9.87 -0.76 -7.05
CA THR A 38 -8.87 -0.51 -8.09
C THR A 38 -7.76 -1.54 -7.97
N HIS A 39 -7.43 -2.19 -9.09
CA HIS A 39 -6.41 -3.22 -9.15
C HIS A 39 -5.14 -2.67 -9.82
N PHE A 40 -4.02 -2.77 -9.11
CA PHE A 40 -2.68 -2.54 -9.62
C PHE A 40 -1.99 -3.90 -9.78
N LYS A 41 -1.51 -4.19 -11.00
CA LYS A 41 -0.85 -5.42 -11.38
C LYS A 41 0.57 -5.13 -11.87
N ASP A 42 1.35 -6.18 -12.06
CA ASP A 42 2.70 -6.12 -12.63
C ASP A 42 3.65 -5.23 -11.79
N LEU A 43 3.47 -5.24 -10.47
CA LEU A 43 4.35 -4.55 -9.52
C LEU A 43 5.55 -5.44 -9.17
N GLY A 44 6.71 -4.82 -8.96
CA GLY A 44 7.89 -5.54 -8.47
C GLY A 44 7.84 -5.78 -6.96
N ASN A 45 8.34 -6.93 -6.51
CA ASN A 45 8.59 -7.20 -5.10
C ASN A 45 10.09 -7.10 -4.81
N PRO A 46 10.49 -6.52 -3.67
CA PRO A 46 11.90 -6.39 -3.33
C PRO A 46 12.57 -7.75 -3.03
N PRO A 47 13.86 -7.91 -3.36
CA PRO A 47 14.56 -9.21 -3.33
C PRO A 47 14.75 -9.80 -1.92
N TRP A 48 14.73 -8.98 -0.87
CA TRP A 48 14.89 -9.45 0.52
C TRP A 48 13.73 -10.34 1.01
N VAL A 49 12.64 -10.43 0.23
CA VAL A 49 11.57 -11.43 0.48
C VAL A 49 12.11 -12.85 0.30
N GLU A 50 13.16 -13.05 -0.51
CA GLU A 50 13.74 -14.36 -0.81
C GLU A 50 14.99 -14.68 0.03
N GLU A 51 15.83 -13.68 0.36
CA GLU A 51 17.15 -13.89 0.98
C GLU A 51 17.18 -13.85 2.53
N GLU A 52 16.29 -13.10 3.19
CA GLU A 52 16.37 -12.85 4.65
C GLU A 52 15.35 -13.62 5.49
N ALA A 53 14.63 -14.56 4.91
CA ALA A 53 13.78 -15.43 5.72
C ALA A 53 14.69 -16.36 6.57
N PRO A 54 14.66 -16.29 7.91
CA PRO A 54 15.28 -17.30 8.74
C PRO A 54 14.71 -18.66 8.32
N VAL A 55 15.55 -19.68 8.26
CA VAL A 55 15.19 -21.07 7.94
C VAL A 55 14.00 -21.49 8.82
N GLY A 56 12.77 -21.31 8.33
CA GLY A 56 11.53 -21.40 9.11
C GLY A 56 10.43 -20.37 8.80
N PHE A 57 10.73 -19.19 8.23
CA PHE A 57 9.73 -18.15 7.89
C PHE A 57 9.46 -18.01 6.39
N SER A 58 10.34 -18.52 5.51
CA SER A 58 10.15 -18.50 4.04
C SER A 58 9.01 -19.40 3.56
N GLN A 59 8.39 -20.17 4.44
CA GLN A 59 7.34 -21.14 4.09
C GLN A 59 5.93 -20.78 4.62
N MET A 60 5.72 -19.65 5.31
CA MET A 60 4.46 -19.45 6.05
C MET A 60 3.38 -18.60 5.37
N ARG A 61 3.67 -17.82 4.31
CA ARG A 61 2.63 -17.06 3.61
C ARG A 61 2.59 -17.46 2.14
N ASP A 62 1.42 -17.94 1.73
CA ASP A 62 1.08 -18.12 0.32
C ASP A 62 1.36 -16.78 -0.41
N PRO A 63 2.20 -16.79 -1.47
CA PRO A 63 2.54 -15.58 -2.24
C PRO A 63 1.31 -14.87 -2.83
N GLU A 64 0.20 -15.59 -3.00
CA GLU A 64 -1.08 -15.03 -3.46
C GLU A 64 -1.87 -14.36 -2.32
N ASN A 65 -1.57 -14.66 -1.06
CA ASN A 65 -2.29 -14.12 0.08
C ASN A 65 -2.06 -12.62 0.22
N MET A 66 -3.16 -11.90 0.38
CA MET A 66 -3.17 -10.44 0.48
C MET A 66 -2.94 -10.01 1.93
N ALA A 67 -1.87 -9.25 2.17
CA ALA A 67 -1.74 -8.49 3.40
C ALA A 67 -2.57 -7.20 3.26
N GLU A 68 -3.48 -6.95 4.19
CA GLU A 68 -4.36 -5.78 4.17
C GLU A 68 -4.20 -4.87 5.38
N ALA A 69 -4.42 -3.58 5.19
CA ALA A 69 -4.59 -2.59 6.24
C ALA A 69 -5.59 -1.51 5.81
N THR A 70 -6.55 -1.22 6.69
CA THR A 70 -7.51 -0.12 6.51
C THR A 70 -6.88 1.16 7.04
N VAL A 71 -6.90 2.23 6.26
CA VAL A 71 -6.35 3.53 6.66
C VAL A 71 -7.30 4.68 6.35
N ASP A 72 -7.12 5.80 7.05
CA ASP A 72 -7.80 7.07 6.74
C ASP A 72 -7.37 7.56 5.35
N ILE A 73 -8.35 7.75 4.45
CA ILE A 73 -8.08 8.15 3.07
C ILE A 73 -7.49 9.56 2.95
N LYS A 74 -7.79 10.45 3.91
CA LYS A 74 -7.24 11.81 3.93
C LYS A 74 -5.76 11.79 4.25
N ARG A 75 -5.32 10.90 5.16
CA ARG A 75 -3.88 10.69 5.43
C ARG A 75 -3.16 10.16 4.20
N LEU A 76 -3.75 9.19 3.52
CA LEU A 76 -3.20 8.68 2.25
C LEU A 76 -3.16 9.77 1.16
N MET A 77 -4.21 10.58 1.05
CA MET A 77 -4.23 11.70 0.12
C MET A 77 -3.17 12.75 0.45
N GLN A 78 -2.99 13.12 1.73
CA GLN A 78 -1.98 14.10 2.15
C GLN A 78 -0.59 13.66 1.71
N PHE A 79 -0.27 12.39 1.93
CA PHE A 79 0.96 11.78 1.44
C PHE A 79 1.12 11.90 -0.09
N LEU A 80 0.10 11.48 -0.84
CA LEU A 80 0.12 11.51 -2.31
C LEU A 80 0.10 12.94 -2.89
N ALA A 81 -0.45 13.91 -2.16
CA ALA A 81 -0.46 15.30 -2.55
C ALA A 81 0.94 15.93 -2.46
N GLY A 82 1.72 15.54 -1.45
CA GLY A 82 3.11 15.97 -1.27
C GLY A 82 4.08 15.44 -2.33
N GLN A 83 3.71 14.39 -3.06
CA GLN A 83 4.50 13.86 -4.17
C GLN A 83 4.27 14.67 -5.45
N GLN A 84 4.96 15.82 -5.58
CA GLN A 84 4.92 16.64 -6.80
C GLN A 84 5.81 16.09 -7.92
N VAL A 85 6.91 15.44 -7.54
CA VAL A 85 7.82 14.74 -8.46
C VAL A 85 7.65 13.23 -8.32
N ASN A 86 7.86 12.49 -9.41
CA ASN A 86 7.78 11.03 -9.35
C ASN A 86 9.07 10.49 -8.71
N PRO A 87 8.99 9.69 -7.63
CA PRO A 87 10.17 9.10 -7.01
C PRO A 87 10.87 8.15 -8.00
N SER A 88 12.18 8.00 -7.85
CA SER A 88 12.94 6.98 -8.59
C SER A 88 12.58 5.57 -8.12
N LYS A 89 12.21 5.42 -6.85
CA LYS A 89 11.73 4.15 -6.28
C LYS A 89 10.64 4.43 -5.23
N ALA A 90 9.55 3.68 -5.31
CA ALA A 90 8.47 3.72 -4.33
C ALA A 90 8.18 2.31 -3.81
N ILE A 91 8.15 2.15 -2.49
CA ILE A 91 7.89 0.88 -1.81
C ILE A 91 6.70 1.08 -0.88
N CYS A 92 5.74 0.17 -0.95
CA CYS A 92 4.59 0.13 -0.05
C CYS A 92 4.67 -1.15 0.80
N ASN A 93 5.00 -0.99 2.07
CA ASN A 93 5.05 -2.07 3.04
C ASN A 93 3.74 -2.10 3.83
N ILE A 94 3.10 -3.28 3.92
CA ILE A 94 1.86 -3.46 4.67
C ILE A 94 2.14 -4.36 5.86
N VAL A 95 2.00 -3.81 7.08
CA VAL A 95 1.94 -4.61 8.29
C VAL A 95 0.47 -4.87 8.59
N SER A 96 0.02 -6.09 8.31
CA SER A 96 -1.40 -6.44 8.29
C SER A 96 -2.13 -5.95 9.54
N LYS A 97 -3.23 -5.22 9.32
CA LYS A 97 -4.09 -4.63 10.37
C LYS A 97 -3.41 -3.68 11.35
N LYS A 98 -2.16 -3.25 11.09
CA LYS A 98 -1.40 -2.38 12.00
C LYS A 98 -1.00 -1.05 11.36
N LEU A 99 -0.33 -1.08 10.21
CA LEU A 99 0.11 0.13 9.52
C LEU A 99 0.45 -0.12 8.06
N VAL A 100 0.48 0.96 7.29
CA VAL A 100 1.06 1.03 5.95
C VAL A 100 2.27 1.96 6.00
N HIS A 101 3.40 1.50 5.49
CA HIS A 101 4.65 2.23 5.46
C HIS A 101 5.11 2.45 4.02
N PHE A 102 5.20 3.71 3.61
CA PHE A 102 5.72 4.09 2.31
C PHE A 102 7.18 4.52 2.42
N VAL A 103 8.03 3.97 1.57
CA VAL A 103 9.41 4.42 1.37
C VAL A 103 9.52 4.97 -0.04
N LEU A 104 9.91 6.22 -0.15
CA LEU A 104 10.15 6.89 -1.42
C LEU A 104 11.62 7.27 -1.48
N LEU A 105 12.27 6.93 -2.58
CA LEU A 105 13.59 7.44 -2.90
C LEU A 105 13.49 8.32 -4.13
N HIS A 106 14.16 9.46 -4.09
CA HIS A 106 14.32 10.37 -5.21
C HIS A 106 15.69 11.02 -5.10
N GLU A 107 16.55 10.77 -6.07
CA GLU A 107 17.97 11.16 -6.04
C GLU A 107 18.63 10.70 -4.72
N ASP A 108 19.21 11.62 -3.95
CA ASP A 108 19.88 11.35 -2.68
C ASP A 108 18.97 11.50 -1.45
N VAL A 109 17.66 11.68 -1.65
CA VAL A 109 16.69 11.87 -0.58
C VAL A 109 15.80 10.63 -0.43
N SER A 110 15.62 10.20 0.82
CA SER A 110 14.62 9.19 1.19
C SER A 110 13.56 9.79 2.09
N LEU A 111 12.29 9.48 1.80
CA LEU A 111 11.14 9.85 2.60
C LEU A 111 10.43 8.57 3.07
N GLN A 112 10.29 8.45 4.39
CA GLN A 112 9.53 7.38 5.03
C GLN A 112 8.24 7.96 5.62
N TYR A 113 7.10 7.38 5.27
CA TYR A 113 5.78 7.84 5.73
C TYR A 113 4.98 6.68 6.30
N PHE A 114 4.52 6.82 7.54
CA PHE A 114 3.78 5.79 8.27
C PHE A 114 2.33 6.22 8.45
N ILE A 115 1.41 5.36 8.00
CA ILE A 115 -0.03 5.52 8.20
C ILE A 115 -0.51 4.39 9.11
N PRO A 116 -0.91 4.68 10.36
CA PRO A 116 -1.47 3.67 11.22
C PRO A 116 -2.80 3.17 10.65
N ALA A 117 -3.05 1.88 10.81
CA ALA A 117 -4.33 1.30 10.47
C ALA A 117 -5.41 1.83 11.42
N ILE A 118 -6.62 2.01 10.90
CA ILE A 118 -7.81 2.28 11.69
C ILE A 118 -8.45 0.96 12.09
N ALA A 119 -8.92 0.88 13.34
CA ALA A 119 -9.53 -0.29 13.95
C ALA A 119 -10.97 -0.51 13.45
#